data_AF-A0A358XV16-F1
#
_entry.id   AF-A0A358XV16-F1
#
_cell.length_a   1.000
_cell.length_b   1.000
_cell.length_c   1.000
_cell.angle_alpha   90.00
_cell.angle_beta   90.00
_cell.angle_gamma   90.00
#
_symmetry.space_group_name_H-M   'P 1'
#
loop_
_entity.id
_entity.type
_entity.pdbx_description
1 polymer ?
#
loop_
_entity_poly.entity_id
_entity_poly.type
_entity_poly.pdbx_seq_one_letter_code
_entity_poly.pdbx_strand_id
1 'polypeptide(L)'
;RRQEVFKMRQSVLTQLYAVKPDTEDQIDNAAGYAVFTNASVNLILASFGGGLGVVMDNETGRETFMRMGEVGVGLGAGIKDFRAIFVFHDRAALQRFLDVGISIGGQADAAAKAGDLGAAVSGEAIVDNVTIYQLTQSGLALQATIKGTRYWRDPQLN
;
A
#
# COMPACT_ATOMS: atom_id res chain seq x y z
N ARG A 1 12.67 -15.43 -3.07
CA ARG A 1 12.34 -14.17 -2.35
C ARG A 1 12.36 -12.94 -3.24
N ARG A 2 13.50 -12.36 -3.65
CA ARG A 2 13.48 -11.15 -4.53
C ARG A 2 12.73 -11.36 -5.85
N GLN A 3 12.94 -12.50 -6.53
CA GLN A 3 12.17 -12.87 -7.73
C GLN A 3 10.66 -13.03 -7.49
N GLU A 4 10.25 -13.47 -6.29
CA GLU A 4 8.82 -13.61 -5.97
C GLU A 4 8.16 -12.25 -5.79
N VAL A 5 8.87 -11.32 -5.14
CA VAL A 5 8.43 -9.92 -5.00
C VAL A 5 8.35 -9.22 -6.37
N PHE A 6 9.30 -9.49 -7.28
CA PHE A 6 9.25 -8.98 -8.65
C PHE A 6 8.03 -9.51 -9.42
N LYS A 7 7.79 -10.83 -9.39
CA LYS A 7 6.61 -11.44 -10.05
C LYS A 7 5.31 -10.90 -9.46
N MET A 8 5.27 -10.74 -8.13
CA MET A 8 4.15 -10.13 -7.43
C MET A 8 3.92 -8.70 -7.92
N ARG A 9 4.97 -7.85 -7.95
CA ARG A 9 4.89 -6.46 -8.42
C ARG A 9 4.29 -6.40 -9.82
N GLN A 10 4.84 -7.19 -10.75
CA GLN A 10 4.37 -7.22 -12.13
C GLN A 10 2.90 -7.62 -12.22
N SER A 11 2.50 -8.67 -11.52
CA SER A 11 1.11 -9.16 -11.53
C SER A 11 0.13 -8.12 -10.98
N VAL A 12 0.50 -7.41 -9.92
CA VAL A 12 -0.35 -6.38 -9.30
C VAL A 12 -0.48 -5.15 -10.20
N LEU A 13 0.62 -4.68 -10.79
CA LEU A 13 0.57 -3.55 -11.74
C LEU A 13 -0.25 -3.90 -12.98
N THR A 14 -0.08 -5.09 -13.55
CA THR A 14 -0.90 -5.55 -14.68
C THR A 14 -2.39 -5.56 -14.32
N GLN A 15 -2.76 -5.98 -13.10
CA GLN A 15 -4.15 -5.93 -12.64
C GLN A 15 -4.63 -4.49 -12.45
N LEU A 16 -3.80 -3.60 -11.90
CA LEU A 16 -4.14 -2.19 -11.73
C LEU A 16 -4.41 -1.53 -13.09
N TYR A 17 -3.52 -1.73 -14.06
CA TYR A 17 -3.65 -1.14 -15.41
C TYR A 17 -4.86 -1.68 -16.16
N ALA A 18 -5.23 -2.95 -15.94
CA ALA A 18 -6.45 -3.51 -16.51
C ALA A 18 -7.73 -2.86 -15.95
N VAL A 19 -7.74 -2.47 -14.68
CA VAL A 19 -8.92 -1.88 -14.02
C VAL A 19 -8.95 -0.35 -14.13
N LYS A 20 -7.79 0.29 -14.12
CA LYS A 20 -7.63 1.74 -14.13
C LYS A 20 -6.41 2.13 -15.00
N PRO A 21 -6.57 2.15 -16.34
CA PRO A 21 -5.45 2.32 -17.28
C PRO A 21 -4.65 3.61 -17.08
N ASP A 22 -5.29 4.69 -16.63
CA ASP A 22 -4.63 5.98 -16.37
C ASP A 22 -3.58 5.92 -15.25
N THR A 23 -3.55 4.84 -14.46
CA THR A 23 -2.51 4.65 -13.44
C THR A 23 -1.14 4.30 -14.02
N GLU A 24 -1.05 3.84 -15.26
CA GLU A 24 0.24 3.58 -15.92
C GLU A 24 1.04 4.89 -16.03
N ASP A 25 0.43 5.93 -16.60
CA ASP A 25 1.04 7.26 -16.69
C ASP A 25 1.35 7.86 -15.31
N GLN A 26 0.48 7.66 -14.32
CA GLN A 26 0.72 8.18 -12.97
C GLN A 26 1.95 7.53 -12.32
N ILE A 27 2.11 6.22 -12.49
CA ILE A 27 3.23 5.48 -11.91
C ILE A 27 4.53 5.83 -12.62
N ASP A 28 4.50 5.98 -13.95
CA ASP A 28 5.69 6.30 -14.74
C ASP A 28 6.21 7.72 -14.46
N ASN A 29 5.31 8.67 -14.21
CA ASN A 29 5.67 10.07 -13.92
C ASN A 29 5.91 10.37 -12.43
N ALA A 30 5.71 9.39 -11.54
CA ALA A 30 5.93 9.56 -10.11
C ALA A 30 7.43 9.56 -9.73
N ALA A 31 7.77 10.10 -8.56
CA ALA A 31 9.12 9.98 -7.99
C ALA A 31 9.44 8.51 -7.62
N GLY A 32 8.41 7.72 -7.35
CA GLY A 32 8.50 6.29 -7.13
C GLY A 32 7.14 5.70 -6.78
N TYR A 33 7.11 4.39 -6.60
CA TYR A 33 5.89 3.69 -6.21
C TYR A 33 6.20 2.50 -5.30
N ALA A 34 5.22 2.06 -4.52
CA ALA A 34 5.33 0.85 -3.73
C ALA A 34 4.20 -0.12 -4.05
N VAL A 35 4.52 -1.41 -4.09
CA VAL A 35 3.54 -2.48 -4.30
C VAL A 35 3.63 -3.46 -3.15
N PHE A 36 2.48 -3.72 -2.52
CA PHE A 36 2.35 -4.66 -1.42
C PHE A 36 1.25 -5.68 -1.70
N THR A 37 1.50 -6.92 -1.29
CA THR A 37 0.45 -7.92 -1.13
C THR A 37 0.29 -8.26 0.33
N ASN A 38 -0.96 -8.27 0.79
CA ASN A 38 -1.32 -8.68 2.13
C ASN A 38 -2.16 -9.97 2.06
N ALA A 39 -1.81 -10.92 2.91
CA ALA A 39 -2.71 -11.99 3.31
C ALA A 39 -3.15 -11.69 4.75
N SER A 40 -4.41 -11.30 4.92
CA SER A 40 -4.98 -11.00 6.24
C SER A 40 -6.05 -12.02 6.59
N VAL A 41 -6.04 -12.46 7.84
CA VAL A 41 -7.09 -13.32 8.40
C VAL A 41 -7.96 -12.45 9.29
N ASN A 42 -9.25 -12.39 8.96
CA ASN A 42 -10.25 -11.74 9.78
C ASN A 42 -11.00 -12.80 10.61
N LEU A 43 -11.10 -12.57 11.90
CA LEU A 43 -11.82 -13.39 12.87
C LEU A 43 -12.82 -12.53 13.64
N ILE A 44 -14.06 -12.44 13.14
CA ILE A 44 -15.29 -11.83 13.71
C ILE A 44 -15.14 -10.40 14.26
N LEU A 45 -14.25 -10.16 15.22
CA LEU A 45 -13.96 -8.87 15.85
C LEU A 45 -12.47 -8.46 15.76
N ALA A 46 -11.57 -9.29 15.24
CA ALA A 46 -10.15 -8.95 15.12
C ALA A 46 -9.59 -9.40 13.76
N SER A 47 -8.72 -8.59 13.17
CA SER A 47 -7.99 -8.90 11.95
C SER A 47 -6.50 -8.76 12.17
N PHE A 48 -5.74 -9.78 11.75
CA PHE A 48 -4.28 -9.75 11.73
C PHE A 48 -3.82 -10.09 10.32
N GLY A 49 -2.88 -9.31 9.79
CA GLY A 49 -2.39 -9.50 8.44
C GLY A 49 -0.90 -9.24 8.35
N GLY A 50 -0.27 -9.92 7.40
CA GLY A 50 1.14 -9.77 7.11
C GLY A 50 1.35 -9.76 5.61
N GLY A 51 2.39 -9.07 5.17
CA GLY A 51 2.68 -8.97 3.75
C GLY A 51 4.12 -8.60 3.46
N LEU A 52 4.45 -8.72 2.19
CA LEU A 52 5.71 -8.31 1.60
C LEU A 52 5.42 -7.32 0.47
N GLY A 53 6.37 -6.45 0.22
CA GLY A 53 6.29 -5.49 -0.86
C GLY A 53 7.65 -4.98 -1.29
N VAL A 54 7.61 -4.11 -2.28
CA VAL A 54 8.79 -3.42 -2.81
C VAL A 54 8.44 -1.97 -3.07
N VAL A 55 9.38 -1.08 -2.74
CA VAL A 55 9.37 0.32 -3.14
C VAL A 55 10.37 0.48 -4.28
N MET A 56 9.93 1.13 -5.35
CA MET A 56 10.70 1.47 -6.52
C MET A 56 10.96 2.96 -6.53
N ASP A 57 12.23 3.33 -6.61
CA ASP A 57 12.69 4.68 -6.88
C ASP A 57 12.80 4.85 -8.40
N ASN A 58 11.91 5.64 -9.01
CA ASN A 58 11.84 5.75 -10.47
C ASN A 58 13.06 6.51 -11.04
N GLU A 59 13.63 7.44 -10.27
CA GLU A 59 14.81 8.20 -10.68
C GLU A 59 16.07 7.34 -10.67
N THR A 60 16.26 6.54 -9.61
CA THR A 60 17.52 5.80 -9.42
C THR A 60 17.42 4.32 -9.81
N GLY A 61 16.21 3.82 -10.10
CA GLY A 61 15.94 2.39 -10.30
C GLY A 61 16.15 1.52 -9.05
N ARG A 62 16.24 2.12 -7.86
CA ARG A 62 16.56 1.40 -6.63
C ARG A 62 15.33 0.68 -6.11
N GLU A 63 15.46 -0.61 -5.83
CA GLU A 63 14.43 -1.44 -5.21
C GLU A 63 14.69 -1.53 -3.70
N THR A 64 13.70 -1.20 -2.88
CA THR A 64 13.73 -1.40 -1.42
C THR A 64 12.67 -2.40 -1.02
N PHE A 65 13.08 -3.54 -0.48
CA PHE A 65 12.16 -4.58 -0.05
C PHE A 65 11.55 -4.23 1.30
N MET A 66 10.24 -4.40 1.42
CA MET A 66 9.48 -3.97 2.58
C MET A 66 8.64 -5.12 3.12
N ARG A 67 8.38 -5.10 4.43
CA ARG A 67 7.37 -5.91 5.09
C ARG A 67 6.23 -5.02 5.52
N MET A 68 5.05 -5.61 5.62
CA MET A 68 3.89 -4.95 6.21
C MET A 68 3.24 -5.84 7.26
N GLY A 69 2.61 -5.20 8.24
CA GLY A 69 1.87 -5.83 9.31
C GLY A 69 0.61 -5.04 9.59
N GLU A 70 -0.48 -5.74 9.83
CA GLU A 70 -1.80 -5.17 10.01
C GLU A 70 -2.46 -5.75 11.25
N VAL A 71 -3.05 -4.86 12.05
CA VAL A 71 -3.89 -5.16 13.20
C VAL A 71 -5.13 -4.30 13.08
N GLY A 72 -6.31 -4.89 13.20
CA GLY A 72 -7.55 -4.13 13.13
C GLY A 72 -8.70 -4.82 13.85
N VAL A 73 -9.77 -4.07 14.03
CA VAL A 73 -11.07 -4.56 14.48
C VAL A 73 -11.99 -4.50 13.26
N GLY A 74 -12.56 -5.63 12.87
CA GLY A 74 -13.41 -5.69 11.68
C GLY A 74 -14.43 -6.79 11.79
N LEU A 75 -15.68 -6.48 11.45
CA LEU A 75 -16.77 -7.44 11.38
C LEU A 75 -16.61 -8.32 10.15
N GLY A 76 -16.50 -9.63 10.36
CA GLY A 76 -16.43 -10.64 9.31
C GLY A 76 -15.42 -11.75 9.60
N ALA A 77 -15.67 -12.93 9.06
CA ALA A 77 -14.75 -14.06 9.10
C ALA A 77 -14.27 -14.37 7.68
N GLY A 78 -12.97 -14.57 7.49
CA GLY A 78 -12.43 -14.97 6.20
C GLY A 78 -11.00 -14.51 5.96
N ILE A 79 -10.41 -15.07 4.92
CA ILE A 79 -9.13 -14.60 4.38
C ILE A 79 -9.42 -13.44 3.44
N LYS A 80 -8.77 -12.31 3.68
CA LYS A 80 -8.81 -11.16 2.79
C LYS A 80 -7.47 -11.06 2.08
N ASP A 81 -7.53 -11.28 0.79
CA ASP A 81 -6.45 -10.96 -0.14
C ASP A 81 -6.67 -9.56 -0.69
N PHE A 82 -5.76 -8.66 -0.36
CA PHE A 82 -5.74 -7.34 -0.99
C PHE A 82 -4.32 -6.96 -1.38
N ARG A 83 -4.24 -6.04 -2.34
CA ARG A 83 -2.99 -5.48 -2.85
C ARG A 83 -3.08 -3.98 -2.71
N ALA A 84 -2.02 -3.37 -2.21
CA ALA A 84 -1.93 -1.93 -2.03
C ALA A 84 -0.81 -1.39 -2.92
N ILE A 85 -1.14 -0.38 -3.71
CA ILE A 85 -0.19 0.34 -4.56
C ILE A 85 -0.14 1.77 -4.05
N PHE A 86 1.04 2.26 -3.75
CA PHE A 86 1.30 3.64 -3.35
C PHE A 86 2.04 4.32 -4.49
N VAL A 87 1.55 5.47 -4.93
CA VAL A 87 2.19 6.29 -5.97
C VAL A 87 2.66 7.57 -5.29
N PHE A 88 3.97 7.79 -5.24
CA PHE A 88 4.58 8.95 -4.58
C PHE A 88 4.85 10.03 -5.61
N HIS A 89 4.01 11.06 -5.64
CA HIS A 89 4.06 12.09 -6.68
C HIS A 89 5.27 13.04 -6.54
N ASP A 90 5.92 13.06 -5.38
CA ASP A 90 7.18 13.79 -5.18
C ASP A 90 8.22 13.01 -4.37
N ARG A 91 9.45 13.54 -4.39
CA ARG A 91 10.60 12.95 -3.69
C ARG A 91 10.41 12.97 -2.17
N ALA A 92 9.79 14.00 -1.62
CA ALA A 92 9.60 14.14 -0.19
C ALA A 92 8.64 13.07 0.36
N ALA A 93 7.59 12.74 -0.38
CA ALA A 93 6.64 11.68 -0.06
C ALA A 93 7.32 10.30 -0.09
N LEU A 94 8.12 10.01 -1.12
CA LEU A 94 8.89 8.77 -1.22
C LEU A 94 9.90 8.62 -0.07
N GLN A 95 10.69 9.67 0.23
CA GLN A 95 11.68 9.63 1.32
C GLN A 95 11.01 9.46 2.68
N ARG A 96 9.92 10.21 2.94
CA ARG A 96 9.13 10.04 4.18
C ARG A 96 8.66 8.59 4.33
N PHE A 97 8.12 7.98 3.28
CA PHE A 97 7.69 6.58 3.33
C PHE A 97 8.85 5.63 3.66
N LEU A 98 10.01 5.81 3.03
CA LEU A 98 11.18 4.97 3.24
C LEU A 98 11.78 5.13 4.64
N ASP A 99 11.75 6.31 5.23
CA ASP A 99 12.44 6.63 6.48
C ASP A 99 11.60 6.35 7.73
N VAL A 100 10.32 6.75 7.73
CA VAL A 100 9.44 6.61 8.90
C VAL A 100 8.41 5.48 8.76
N GLY A 101 8.22 4.95 7.56
CA GLY A 101 7.10 4.05 7.25
C GLY A 101 5.75 4.78 7.33
N ILE A 102 4.68 4.13 6.89
CA ILE A 102 3.31 4.61 7.10
C ILE A 102 2.66 3.79 8.23
N SER A 103 1.96 4.48 9.14
CA SER A 103 1.07 3.88 10.16
C SER A 103 -0.35 4.40 9.96
N ILE A 104 -1.23 3.63 9.31
CA ILE A 104 -2.65 3.97 9.16
C ILE A 104 -3.39 3.36 10.36
N GLY A 105 -4.31 4.07 11.02
CA GLY A 105 -5.33 3.46 11.90
C GLY A 105 -5.05 3.26 13.40
N GLY A 106 -4.00 3.86 14.00
CA GLY A 106 -3.61 3.57 15.40
C GLY A 106 -3.58 4.72 16.42
N GLN A 107 -3.52 5.98 16.01
CA GLN A 107 -3.55 7.13 16.92
C GLN A 107 -4.25 8.30 16.24
N ALA A 108 -5.25 8.86 16.91
CA ALA A 108 -5.93 10.09 16.48
C ALA A 108 -4.95 11.25 16.18
N ASP A 109 -3.74 11.22 16.76
CA ASP A 109 -2.69 12.22 16.54
C ASP A 109 -1.91 12.09 15.22
N ALA A 110 -1.83 10.91 14.61
CA ALA A 110 -1.17 10.74 13.30
C ALA A 110 -2.09 11.16 12.15
N ALA A 111 -3.39 10.91 12.29
CA ALA A 111 -4.42 11.41 11.38
C ALA A 111 -4.55 12.95 11.43
N ALA A 112 -4.19 13.59 12.55
CA ALA A 112 -4.12 15.04 12.68
C ALA A 112 -2.86 15.67 12.04
N LYS A 113 -1.77 14.91 11.85
CA LYS A 113 -0.56 15.36 11.13
C LYS A 113 -0.58 15.02 9.63
N ALA A 114 -1.25 13.93 9.26
CA ALA A 114 -1.60 13.59 7.87
C ALA A 114 -3.00 14.17 7.54
N GLY A 115 -3.10 15.51 7.66
CA GLY A 115 -4.35 16.26 7.73
C GLY A 115 -5.26 16.21 6.51
N ASP A 116 -4.90 15.47 5.46
CA ASP A 116 -5.73 15.30 4.28
C ASP A 116 -5.79 13.82 3.92
N LEU A 117 -6.66 13.06 4.58
CA LEU A 117 -7.34 11.96 3.88
C LEU A 117 -8.33 12.61 2.93
N GLY A 118 -7.81 13.12 1.80
CA GLY A 118 -8.57 13.75 0.74
C GLY A 118 -9.62 12.80 0.17
N ALA A 119 -10.55 13.37 -0.60
CA ALA A 119 -11.73 12.71 -1.16
C ALA A 119 -11.50 11.23 -1.53
N ALA A 120 -12.01 10.32 -0.70
CA ALA A 120 -12.03 8.89 -1.00
C ALA A 120 -13.06 8.64 -2.10
N VAL A 121 -12.60 8.58 -3.35
CA VAL A 121 -13.43 8.25 -4.50
C VAL A 121 -12.97 6.90 -5.03
N SER A 122 -13.88 5.93 -5.07
CA SER A 122 -13.75 4.73 -5.91
C SER A 122 -12.44 3.94 -5.81
N GLY A 123 -11.94 3.62 -4.60
CA GLY A 123 -10.73 2.77 -4.49
C GLY A 123 -9.42 3.51 -4.25
N GLU A 124 -9.46 4.85 -4.33
CA GLU A 124 -8.33 5.75 -4.24
C GLU A 124 -8.38 6.57 -2.95
N ALA A 125 -7.23 6.79 -2.32
CA ALA A 125 -7.05 7.78 -1.27
C ALA A 125 -5.81 8.61 -1.57
N ILE A 126 -5.93 9.94 -1.50
CA ILE A 126 -4.80 10.86 -1.65
C ILE A 126 -4.46 11.41 -0.27
N VAL A 127 -3.21 11.23 0.15
CA VAL A 127 -2.68 11.74 1.42
C VAL A 127 -1.27 12.25 1.19
N ASP A 128 -0.98 13.50 1.56
CA ASP A 128 0.39 14.01 1.61
C ASP A 128 1.19 13.79 0.31
N ASN A 129 0.56 14.00 -0.85
CA ASN A 129 1.12 13.76 -2.18
C ASN A 129 1.42 12.28 -2.51
N VAL A 130 0.65 11.37 -1.89
CA VAL A 130 0.65 9.94 -2.17
C VAL A 130 -0.74 9.52 -2.59
N THR A 131 -0.86 8.88 -3.75
CA THR A 131 -2.09 8.19 -4.14
C THR A 131 -2.01 6.72 -3.74
N ILE A 132 -3.05 6.21 -3.10
CA ILE A 132 -3.13 4.83 -2.63
C ILE A 132 -4.25 4.11 -3.38
N TYR A 133 -3.91 3.05 -4.10
CA TYR A 133 -4.86 2.16 -4.76
C TYR A 133 -4.96 0.84 -4.01
N GLN A 134 -6.19 0.36 -3.80
CA GLN A 134 -6.44 -0.94 -3.19
C GLN A 134 -7.20 -1.88 -4.13
N LEU A 135 -6.56 -2.99 -4.50
CA LEU A 135 -7.16 -4.05 -5.31
C LEU A 135 -7.56 -5.24 -4.42
N THR A 136 -8.77 -5.75 -4.65
CA THR A 136 -9.28 -7.01 -4.09
C THR A 136 -9.44 -8.05 -5.19
N GLN A 137 -9.80 -9.30 -4.84
CA GLN A 137 -10.12 -10.32 -5.85
C GLN A 137 -11.27 -9.88 -6.78
N SER A 138 -12.17 -9.01 -6.31
CA SER A 138 -13.34 -8.55 -7.05
C SER A 138 -13.08 -7.28 -7.88
N GLY A 139 -11.85 -6.75 -7.89
CA GLY A 139 -11.49 -5.48 -8.55
C GLY A 139 -11.07 -4.38 -7.57
N LEU A 140 -11.08 -3.14 -8.05
CA LEU A 140 -10.70 -1.96 -7.27
C LEU A 140 -11.75 -1.70 -6.18
N ALA A 141 -11.34 -1.76 -4.91
CA ALA A 141 -12.22 -1.53 -3.78
C ALA A 141 -11.44 -0.96 -2.60
N LEU A 142 -11.77 0.27 -2.20
CA LEU A 142 -11.30 0.83 -0.94
C LEU A 142 -12.19 0.28 0.17
N GLN A 143 -11.71 -0.73 0.88
CA GLN A 143 -12.40 -1.16 2.09
C GLN A 143 -11.95 -0.22 3.20
N ALA A 144 -12.79 0.78 3.52
CA ALA A 144 -12.62 1.72 4.63
C ALA A 144 -12.77 1.04 6.00
N THR A 145 -12.02 -0.04 6.25
CA THR A 145 -11.86 -0.59 7.60
C THR A 145 -10.69 0.13 8.23
N ILE A 146 -10.92 0.79 9.37
CA ILE A 146 -9.86 1.42 10.16
C ILE A 146 -8.97 0.29 10.70
N LYS A 147 -7.88 0.02 9.99
CA LYS A 147 -6.89 -0.99 10.32
C LYS A 147 -5.58 -0.28 10.63
N GLY A 148 -5.00 -0.63 11.77
CA GLY A 148 -3.63 -0.35 12.17
C GLY A 148 -2.65 -1.04 11.21
N THR A 149 -2.16 -0.37 10.18
CA THR A 149 -1.19 -0.96 9.23
C THR A 149 0.15 -0.28 9.35
N ARG A 150 1.23 -1.05 9.53
CA ARG A 150 2.61 -0.59 9.55
C ARG A 150 3.41 -1.15 8.38
N TYR A 151 4.25 -0.32 7.78
CA TYR A 151 5.21 -0.69 6.74
C TYR A 151 6.64 -0.45 7.22
N TRP A 152 7.57 -1.38 6.95
CA TRP A 152 8.98 -1.25 7.33
C TRP A 152 9.92 -1.99 6.38
N ARG A 153 11.18 -1.57 6.29
CA ARG A 153 12.21 -2.23 5.45
C ARG A 153 12.46 -3.66 5.92
N ASP A 154 12.62 -4.59 4.98
CA ASP A 154 12.99 -5.97 5.28
C ASP A 154 14.52 -6.08 5.48
N PRO A 155 15.03 -6.32 6.70
CA PRO A 155 16.48 -6.35 6.96
C PRO A 155 17.19 -7.55 6.32
N GLN A 156 16.46 -8.56 5.85
CA GLN A 156 17.04 -9.75 5.21
C GLN A 156 17.16 -9.60 3.69
N LEU A 157 16.45 -8.64 3.10
CA LEU A 157 16.37 -8.48 1.65
C LEU A 157 16.98 -7.18 1.13
N ASN A 158 17.39 -6.25 2.00
CA ASN A 158 18.05 -5.00 1.64
C ASN A 158 19.55 -5.04 1.95
#